data_AF-A0A2R6J2E3-F1
#
_entry.id   AF-A0A2R6J2E3-F1
#
_cell.length_a   1.000
_cell.length_b   1.000
_cell.length_c   1.000
_cell.angle_alpha   90.00
_cell.angle_beta   90.00
_cell.angle_gamma   90.00
#
_symmetry.space_group_name_H-M   'P 1'
#
loop_
_entity.id
_entity.type
_entity.pdbx_description
1 polymer ?
#
loop_
_entity_poly.entity_id
_entity_poly.type
_entity_poly.pdbx_seq_one_letter_code
_entity_poly.pdbx_strand_id
1 'polypeptide(L)'
;MELHVRYEGDDDPEKCSARKLARFDLATLHRSARATPPGVVLDPHADVALSPADDPPGDRLVALDCSWETADAEAFRLDGPHRALPFLVAANPVSYGTPFRLNTVEALAGALCILGRRERAAELL
;
A
#
# COMPACT_ATOMS: atom_id res chain seq x y z
N MET A 1 -12.80 1.05 -5.62
CA MET A 1 -11.57 0.35 -5.23
C MET A 1 -11.44 0.33 -3.73
N GLU A 2 -11.47 -0.85 -3.14
CA GLU A 2 -11.31 -1.07 -1.70
C GLU A 2 -9.82 -1.06 -1.34
N LEU A 3 -9.45 -0.37 -0.26
CA LEU A 3 -8.08 -0.29 0.20
C LEU A 3 -7.92 -1.11 1.48
N HIS A 4 -6.97 -2.02 1.48
CA HIS A 4 -6.64 -2.87 2.60
C HIS A 4 -5.19 -2.68 2.99
N VAL A 5 -4.90 -2.74 4.29
CA VAL A 5 -3.54 -2.62 4.79
C VAL A 5 -3.25 -3.73 5.78
N ARG A 6 -2.23 -4.53 5.50
CA ARG A 6 -1.67 -5.50 6.44
C ARG A 6 -0.78 -4.75 7.43
N TYR A 7 -1.21 -4.68 8.68
CA TYR A 7 -0.57 -3.89 9.74
C TYR A 7 0.02 -4.78 10.83
N GLU A 8 1.33 -4.72 11.04
CA GLU A 8 2.03 -5.57 12.02
C GLU A 8 1.88 -5.08 13.46
N GLY A 9 1.78 -3.77 13.68
CA GLY A 9 1.52 -3.20 15.01
C GLY A 9 2.72 -2.60 15.74
N ASP A 10 3.91 -2.66 15.15
CA ASP A 10 5.16 -2.27 15.83
C ASP A 10 5.49 -0.77 15.72
N ASP A 11 4.71 -0.01 14.95
CA ASP A 11 4.91 1.43 14.76
C ASP A 11 4.19 2.30 15.80
N ASP A 12 4.78 3.49 16.05
CA ASP A 12 4.18 4.56 16.83
C ASP A 12 2.75 4.88 16.32
N PRO A 13 1.71 4.65 17.14
CA PRO A 13 0.31 4.84 16.78
C PRO A 13 -0.03 6.20 16.14
N GLU A 14 0.67 7.26 16.54
CA GLU A 14 0.38 8.63 16.11
C GLU A 14 1.04 8.96 14.77
N LYS A 15 2.09 8.22 14.41
CA LYS A 15 2.86 8.43 13.17
C LYS A 15 2.44 7.47 12.05
N CYS A 16 1.91 6.30 12.41
CA CYS A 16 1.45 5.29 11.47
C CYS A 16 0.38 5.84 10.49
N SER A 17 0.76 5.91 9.22
CA SER A 17 -0.09 6.46 8.15
C SER A 17 -1.27 5.52 7.81
N ALA A 18 -1.09 4.22 7.96
CA ALA A 18 -2.16 3.23 7.79
C ALA A 18 -3.29 3.37 8.83
N ARG A 19 -2.94 3.67 10.10
CA ARG A 19 -3.93 3.95 11.15
C ARG A 19 -4.69 5.25 10.91
N LYS A 20 -4.04 6.27 10.33
CA LYS A 20 -4.72 7.50 9.92
C LYS A 20 -5.76 7.21 8.85
N LEU A 21 -5.41 6.45 7.81
CA LEU A 21 -6.36 6.05 6.76
C LEU A 21 -7.57 5.30 7.34
N ALA A 22 -7.34 4.36 8.25
CA ALA A 22 -8.43 3.63 8.89
C ALA A 22 -9.31 4.51 9.78
N ARG A 23 -8.74 5.49 10.47
CA ARG A 23 -9.49 6.45 11.29
C ARG A 23 -10.43 7.32 10.44
N PHE A 24 -10.09 7.58 9.19
CA PHE A 24 -10.92 8.32 8.24
C PHE A 24 -11.81 7.42 7.36
N ASP A 25 -11.91 6.12 7.68
CA ASP A 25 -12.65 5.13 6.89
C ASP A 25 -12.18 5.05 5.42
N LEU A 26 -10.91 5.37 5.16
CA LEU A 26 -10.32 5.36 3.82
C LEU A 26 -9.67 4.02 3.45
N ALA A 27 -9.26 3.23 4.45
CA ALA A 27 -8.69 1.89 4.28
C ALA A 27 -9.02 0.97 5.46
N THR A 28 -9.14 -0.34 5.21
CA THR A 28 -9.36 -1.34 6.26
C THR A 28 -8.05 -1.98 6.71
N LEU A 29 -7.80 -1.99 8.02
CA LEU A 29 -6.60 -2.62 8.60
C LEU A 29 -6.82 -4.09 8.93
N HIS A 30 -5.83 -4.90 8.61
CA HIS A 30 -5.79 -6.32 8.89
C HIS A 30 -4.55 -6.69 9.69
N ARG A 31 -4.76 -7.39 10.80
CA ARG A 31 -3.67 -7.84 11.70
C ARG A 31 -3.06 -9.18 11.31
N SER A 32 -3.62 -9.85 10.31
CA SER A 32 -3.11 -11.13 9.82
C SER A 32 -3.33 -11.25 8.32
N ALA A 33 -2.44 -11.99 7.66
CA ALA A 33 -2.56 -12.26 6.23
C ALA A 33 -3.89 -12.98 5.90
N ARG A 34 -4.29 -13.95 6.72
CA ARG A 34 -5.57 -14.68 6.57
C ARG A 34 -6.82 -13.79 6.62
N ALA A 35 -6.78 -12.68 7.36
CA ALA A 35 -7.89 -11.74 7.42
C ALA A 35 -7.90 -10.75 6.24
N THR A 36 -6.76 -10.63 5.54
CA THR A 36 -6.61 -9.70 4.43
C THR A 36 -7.23 -10.31 3.17
N PRO A 37 -8.20 -9.64 2.53
CA PRO A 37 -8.81 -10.18 1.31
C PRO A 37 -7.81 -10.13 0.14
N PRO A 38 -7.97 -11.02 -0.85
CA PRO A 38 -7.11 -11.03 -2.03
C PRO A 38 -7.30 -9.75 -2.85
N GLY A 39 -6.21 -9.25 -3.43
CA GLY A 39 -6.17 -8.04 -4.25
C GLY A 39 -4.80 -7.84 -4.90
N VAL A 40 -4.57 -6.70 -5.55
CA VAL A 40 -3.20 -6.34 -5.96
C VAL A 40 -2.40 -6.00 -4.71
N VAL A 41 -1.33 -6.74 -4.46
CA VAL A 41 -0.43 -6.52 -3.32
C VAL A 41 0.69 -5.59 -3.75
N LEU A 42 0.78 -4.43 -3.09
CA LEU A 42 1.91 -3.52 -3.24
C LEU A 42 3.12 -4.10 -2.51
N ASP A 43 4.06 -4.58 -3.30
CA ASP A 43 5.24 -5.31 -2.84
C ASP A 43 6.49 -4.66 -3.47
N PRO A 44 7.33 -3.97 -2.67
CA PRO A 44 8.51 -3.28 -3.20
C PRO A 44 9.58 -4.23 -3.78
N HIS A 45 9.47 -5.54 -3.52
CA HIS A 45 10.40 -6.56 -4.00
C HIS A 45 9.87 -7.34 -5.20
N ALA A 46 8.65 -7.05 -5.68
CA ALA A 46 8.09 -7.71 -6.85
C ALA A 46 8.82 -7.32 -8.15
N ASP A 47 9.06 -8.31 -9.01
CA ASP A 47 9.76 -8.13 -10.30
C ASP A 47 8.97 -7.29 -11.32
N VAL A 48 7.65 -7.23 -11.17
CA VAL A 48 6.74 -6.58 -12.12
C VAL A 48 6.19 -5.30 -11.50
N ALA A 49 6.42 -4.17 -12.17
CA ALA A 49 5.85 -2.89 -11.77
C ALA A 49 4.33 -2.84 -12.05
N LEU A 50 3.60 -2.16 -11.17
CA LEU A 50 2.20 -1.83 -11.35
C LEU A 50 2.01 -0.97 -12.60
N SER A 51 0.96 -1.28 -13.36
CA SER A 51 0.63 -0.63 -14.61
C SER A 51 -0.87 -0.39 -14.74
N PRO A 52 -1.31 0.50 -15.64
CA PRO A 52 -2.73 0.66 -15.96
C PRO A 52 -3.39 -0.59 -16.55
N ALA A 53 -2.61 -1.59 -16.98
CA ALA A 53 -3.11 -2.85 -17.53
C ALA A 53 -3.44 -3.88 -16.45
N ASP A 54 -3.06 -3.63 -15.19
CA ASP A 54 -3.41 -4.51 -14.08
C ASP A 54 -4.91 -4.42 -13.79
N ASP A 55 -5.53 -5.60 -13.59
CA ASP A 55 -6.93 -5.76 -13.25
C ASP A 55 -7.04 -6.29 -11.82
N PRO A 56 -7.27 -5.42 -10.81
CA PRO A 56 -7.20 -5.83 -9.42
C PRO A 56 -8.34 -6.78 -9.05
N PRO A 57 -8.05 -7.99 -8.54
CA PRO A 57 -9.09 -8.93 -8.14
C PRO A 57 -10.09 -8.29 -7.15
N GLY A 58 -11.36 -8.24 -7.53
CA GLY A 58 -12.41 -7.62 -6.73
C GLY A 58 -12.29 -6.10 -6.56
N ASP A 59 -11.54 -5.42 -7.44
CA ASP A 59 -11.24 -3.98 -7.34
C ASP A 59 -10.59 -3.63 -5.99
N ARG A 60 -9.62 -4.44 -5.54
CA ARG A 60 -8.93 -4.30 -4.24
C ARG A 60 -7.43 -4.05 -4.38
N LEU A 61 -6.93 -3.16 -3.54
CA LEU A 61 -5.52 -2.87 -3.38
C LEU A 61 -5.08 -3.17 -1.95
N VAL A 62 -3.96 -3.85 -1.79
CA VAL A 62 -3.42 -4.27 -0.49
C VAL A 62 -2.03 -3.67 -0.30
N ALA A 63 -1.84 -2.88 0.75
CA ALA A 63 -0.53 -2.38 1.15
C ALA A 63 0.00 -3.10 2.40
N LEU A 64 1.32 -3.09 2.55
CA LEU A 64 2.03 -3.63 3.70
C LEU A 64 2.51 -2.46 4.58
N ASP A 65 2.07 -2.43 5.85
CA ASP A 65 2.53 -1.50 6.88
C ASP A 65 3.29 -2.33 7.93
N CYS A 66 4.51 -2.70 7.56
CA CYS A 66 5.44 -3.51 8.32
C CYS A 66 6.86 -2.99 8.08
N SER A 67 7.82 -3.50 8.85
CA SER A 67 9.22 -3.11 8.67
C SER A 67 9.74 -3.59 7.31
N TRP A 68 10.74 -2.91 6.76
CA TRP A 68 11.42 -3.36 5.53
C TRP A 68 12.04 -4.75 5.67
N GLU A 69 12.42 -5.15 6.88
CA GLU A 69 12.99 -6.47 7.17
C GLU A 69 11.92 -7.58 7.14
N THR A 70 10.65 -7.25 7.41
CA THR A 70 9.52 -8.20 7.46
C THR A 70 8.64 -8.18 6.21
N ALA A 71 8.79 -7.17 5.34
CA ALA A 71 7.97 -6.95 4.15
C ALA A 71 7.89 -8.17 3.22
N ASP A 72 9.02 -8.79 2.87
CA ASP A 72 9.05 -9.98 1.99
C ASP A 72 8.25 -11.16 2.58
N ALA A 73 8.48 -11.44 3.87
CA ALA A 73 7.87 -12.59 4.52
C ALA A 73 6.36 -12.41 4.76
N GLU A 74 5.90 -11.17 4.94
CA GLU A 74 4.48 -10.84 5.05
C GLU A 74 3.81 -10.80 3.68
N ALA A 75 4.46 -10.22 2.66
CA ALA A 75 3.99 -10.19 1.29
C ALA A 75 3.67 -11.62 0.81
N PHE A 76 4.60 -12.56 1.00
CA PHE A 76 4.46 -13.96 0.57
C PHE A 76 3.20 -14.67 1.12
N ARG A 77 2.60 -14.16 2.19
CA ARG A 77 1.40 -14.75 2.81
C ARG A 77 0.10 -14.11 2.33
N LEU A 78 0.16 -13.05 1.53
CA LEU A 78 -1.00 -12.38 0.96
C LEU A 78 -1.37 -12.99 -0.39
N ASP A 79 -2.68 -13.06 -0.66
CA ASP A 79 -3.20 -13.63 -1.90
C ASP A 79 -3.39 -12.55 -2.98
N GLY A 80 -2.96 -12.84 -4.20
CA GLY A 80 -3.20 -12.01 -5.39
C GLY A 80 -1.93 -11.66 -6.16
N PRO A 81 -2.03 -10.82 -7.22
CA PRO A 81 -0.87 -10.38 -7.97
C PRO A 81 -0.02 -9.38 -7.17
N HIS A 82 1.28 -9.66 -7.07
CA HIS A 82 2.25 -8.76 -6.46
C HIS A 82 2.79 -7.77 -7.48
N ARG A 83 2.85 -6.50 -7.12
CA ARG A 83 3.35 -5.43 -7.97
C ARG A 83 4.20 -4.45 -7.18
N ALA A 84 5.37 -4.14 -7.72
CA ALA A 84 6.18 -3.04 -7.25
C ALA A 84 5.61 -1.72 -7.78
N LEU A 85 5.77 -0.62 -7.04
CA LEU A 85 5.49 0.68 -7.61
C LEU A 85 6.61 1.06 -8.60
N PRO A 86 6.27 1.71 -9.73
CA PRO A 86 7.29 2.29 -10.60
C PRO A 86 8.06 3.40 -9.86
N PHE A 87 9.08 3.96 -10.51
CA PHE A 87 9.87 5.04 -9.93
C PHE A 87 8.96 6.21 -9.49
N LEU A 88 8.93 6.43 -8.17
CA LEU A 88 8.21 7.50 -7.50
C LEU A 88 9.13 8.11 -6.45
N VAL A 89 8.94 9.41 -6.21
CA VAL A 89 9.73 10.19 -5.25
C VAL A 89 8.84 10.54 -4.07
N ALA A 90 9.34 10.31 -2.86
CA ALA A 90 8.63 10.63 -1.64
C ALA A 90 8.44 12.14 -1.44
N ALA A 91 7.25 12.53 -1.03
CA ALA A 91 6.87 13.88 -0.60
C ALA A 91 6.65 13.96 0.91
N ASN A 92 6.66 12.84 1.64
CA ASN A 92 6.53 12.80 3.08
C ASN A 92 7.72 13.50 3.78
N PRO A 93 7.51 14.09 4.98
CA PRO A 93 8.56 14.86 5.66
C PRO A 93 9.81 14.06 6.07
N VAL A 94 9.69 12.74 6.23
CA VAL A 94 10.79 11.88 6.70
C VAL A 94 11.76 11.55 5.58
N SER A 95 11.24 11.29 4.38
CA SER A 95 12.01 10.80 3.23
C SER A 95 11.93 11.73 2.02
N TYR A 96 11.57 12.99 2.21
CA TYR A 96 11.34 13.96 1.14
C TYR A 96 12.45 13.95 0.09
N GLY A 97 12.07 13.88 -1.19
CA GLY A 97 13.00 13.86 -2.32
C GLY A 97 13.73 12.53 -2.53
N THR A 98 13.48 11.51 -1.69
CA THR A 98 14.14 10.21 -1.79
C THR A 98 13.29 9.25 -2.65
N PRO A 99 13.87 8.64 -3.70
CA PRO A 99 13.17 7.63 -4.50
C PRO A 99 12.77 6.40 -3.69
N PHE A 100 11.62 5.80 -4.01
CA PHE A 100 11.12 4.53 -3.43
C PHE A 100 10.91 4.51 -1.91
N ARG A 101 11.10 5.63 -1.21
CA ARG A 101 10.88 5.75 0.24
C ARG A 101 9.51 6.36 0.58
N LEU A 102 8.49 5.85 -0.09
CA LEU A 102 7.10 6.24 0.12
C LEU A 102 6.59 5.72 1.47
N ASN A 103 5.72 6.47 2.13
CA ASN A 103 4.89 5.94 3.21
C ASN A 103 3.66 5.20 2.63
N THR A 104 2.90 4.52 3.49
CA THR A 104 1.74 3.70 3.10
C THR A 104 0.65 4.51 2.38
N VAL A 105 0.42 5.76 2.80
CA VAL A 105 -0.53 6.68 2.12
C VAL A 105 -0.06 7.02 0.71
N GLU A 106 1.21 7.41 0.55
CA GLU A 106 1.79 7.75 -0.75
C GLU A 106 1.83 6.54 -1.69
N ALA A 107 2.12 5.36 -1.16
CA ALA A 107 2.12 4.11 -1.92
C ALA A 107 0.73 3.80 -2.48
N LEU A 108 -0.31 3.86 -1.64
CA LEU A 108 -1.70 3.66 -2.05
C LEU A 108 -2.17 4.74 -3.03
N ALA A 109 -1.88 6.01 -2.77
CA ALA A 109 -2.24 7.11 -3.67
C ALA A 109 -1.53 7.02 -5.03
N GLY A 110 -0.24 6.65 -5.04
CA GLY A 110 0.53 6.40 -6.25
C GLY A 110 -0.06 5.26 -7.09
N ALA A 111 -0.39 4.14 -6.43
CA ALA A 111 -1.04 3.02 -7.08
C ALA A 111 -2.40 3.38 -7.68
N LEU A 112 -3.24 4.10 -6.93
CA LEU A 112 -4.53 4.59 -7.42
C LEU A 112 -4.35 5.50 -8.65
N CYS A 113 -3.37 6.40 -8.63
CA CYS A 113 -3.05 7.23 -9.79
C CYS A 113 -2.71 6.40 -11.03
N ILE A 114 -1.87 5.36 -10.86
CA ILE A 114 -1.46 4.46 -11.95
C ILE A 114 -2.66 3.68 -12.50
N LEU A 115 -3.56 3.24 -11.63
CA LEU A 115 -4.80 2.53 -11.99
C LEU A 115 -5.93 3.46 -12.46
N GLY A 116 -5.64 4.74 -12.72
CA GLY A 116 -6.58 5.72 -13.23
C GLY A 116 -7.63 6.24 -12.22
N ARG A 117 -7.49 5.92 -10.93
CA ARG A 117 -8.39 6.34 -9.84
C ARG A 117 -7.91 7.66 -9.19
N ARG A 118 -7.68 8.69 -10.00
CA ARG A 118 -7.04 9.96 -9.55
C ARG A 118 -7.83 10.71 -8.48
N GLU A 119 -9.15 10.75 -8.57
CA GLU A 119 -9.99 11.41 -7.56
C GLU A 119 -9.83 10.74 -6.19
N ARG A 120 -9.89 9.41 -6.16
CA ARG A 120 -9.66 8.64 -4.94
C ARG A 120 -8.23 8.81 -4.41
N ALA A 121 -7.24 8.91 -5.29
CA ALA A 121 -5.86 9.19 -4.87
C ALA A 121 -5.73 10.56 -4.20
N ALA A 122 -6.43 11.58 -4.71
CA ALA A 122 -6.42 12.92 -4.14
C ALA A 122 -7.12 12.98 -2.77
N GLU A 123 -8.14 12.15 -2.53
CA GLU A 123 -8.79 12.03 -1.21
C GLU A 123 -7.87 11.45 -0.13
N LEU A 124 -6.82 10.71 -0.52
CA LEU A 124 -5.87 10.10 0.40
C LEU A 124 -4.75 11.05 0.86
N LEU A 125 -4.46 12.11 0.09
CA LEU A 125 -3.33 13.03 0.28
C LEU A 125 -3.74 14.31 1.03
#